data_AF-B8MHV5-F1
#
_entry.id   AF-B8MHV5-F1
#
_cell.length_a   1.000
_cell.length_b   1.000
_cell.length_c   1.000
_cell.angle_alpha   90.00
_cell.angle_beta   90.00
_cell.angle_gamma   90.00
#
_symmetry.space_group_name_H-M   'P 1'
#
loop_
_entity.id
_entity.type
_entity.pdbx_description
1 polymer ?
#
loop_
_entity_poly.entity_id
_entity_poly.type
_entity_poly.pdbx_seq_one_letter_code
_entity_poly.pdbx_strand_id
1 'polypeptide(L)'
;MLIVSRVLAGMGVSGVQNGCFTTIAGCVPMEKRPMSQLALATGPLIRAALTKYTTWRWCFWINLLIGGVAAGLILLTLFLDNMSNKPPYAMTAPRSLQTKLDLLGVVLFAGCTIQLLFALQYGNNQFAWNSSTAISLLCSAGMTFRLACVGLAQR
;
A
#
# COMPACT_ATOMS: atom_id res chain seq x y z
N MET A 1 4.20 -5.05 -21.37
CA MET A 1 5.07 -4.38 -20.37
C MET A 1 4.34 -3.45 -19.39
N LEU A 2 3.01 -3.24 -19.47
CA LEU A 2 2.29 -2.33 -18.57
C LEU A 2 1.84 -2.95 -17.24
N ILE A 3 1.66 -4.27 -17.16
CA ILE A 3 1.16 -4.94 -15.94
C ILE A 3 2.28 -5.13 -14.92
N VAL A 4 3.43 -5.67 -15.36
CA VAL A 4 4.59 -5.91 -14.47
C VAL A 4 5.10 -4.61 -13.84
N SER A 5 5.16 -3.52 -14.62
CA SER A 5 5.55 -2.20 -14.10
C SER A 5 4.54 -1.63 -13.10
N ARG A 6 3.24 -1.92 -13.25
CA ARG A 6 2.20 -1.54 -12.28
C ARG A 6 2.28 -2.35 -10.99
N VAL A 7 2.57 -3.65 -11.10
CA VAL A 7 2.82 -4.51 -9.93
C VAL A 7 4.03 -3.98 -9.16
N LEU A 8 5.15 -3.73 -9.86
CA LEU A 8 6.37 -3.22 -9.24
C LEU A 8 6.17 -1.84 -8.59
N ALA A 9 5.47 -0.93 -9.28
CA ALA A 9 5.14 0.39 -8.73
C ALA A 9 4.22 0.29 -7.50
N GLY A 10 3.22 -0.59 -7.53
CA GLY A 10 2.32 -0.83 -6.40
C GLY A 10 3.06 -1.36 -5.18
N MET A 11 3.94 -2.35 -5.38
CA MET A 11 4.80 -2.88 -4.32
C MET A 11 5.68 -1.78 -3.71
N GLY A 12 6.32 -0.96 -4.55
CA GLY A 12 7.15 0.17 -4.09
C GLY A 12 6.38 1.19 -3.26
N VAL A 13 5.19 1.61 -3.72
CA VAL A 13 4.35 2.58 -3.00
C VAL A 13 3.90 2.03 -1.64
N SER A 14 3.55 0.75 -1.55
CA SER A 14 3.08 0.15 -0.29
C SER A 14 4.15 0.19 0.81
N GLY A 15 5.41 -0.06 0.47
CA GLY A 15 6.53 -0.02 1.42
C GLY A 15 6.83 1.41 1.89
N VAL A 16 6.87 2.37 0.97
CA VAL A 16 7.08 3.79 1.31
C VAL A 16 5.94 4.33 2.17
N GLN A 17 4.70 4.02 1.82
CA GLN A 17 3.51 4.44 2.57
C GLN A 17 3.54 3.93 4.01
N ASN A 18 3.88 2.65 4.23
CA ASN A 18 3.95 2.05 5.56
C ASN A 18 5.12 2.64 6.38
N GLY A 19 6.27 2.86 5.72
CA GLY A 19 7.41 3.56 6.31
C GLY A 19 7.07 4.97 6.76
N CYS A 20 6.36 5.75 5.93
CA CYS A 20 5.88 7.08 6.30
C CYS A 20 5.01 7.06 7.55
N PHE A 21 4.04 6.13 7.66
CA PHE A 21 3.20 6.02 8.85
C PHE A 21 4.00 5.66 10.11
N THR A 22 4.99 4.78 9.98
CA THR A 22 5.87 4.39 11.10
C THR A 22 6.73 5.56 11.58
N THR A 23 7.33 6.31 10.65
CA THR A 23 8.13 7.50 10.99
C THR A 23 7.27 8.59 11.63
N ILE A 24 6.07 8.85 11.09
CA ILE A 24 5.13 9.82 11.68
C ILE A 24 4.74 9.38 13.10
N ALA A 25 4.49 8.09 13.32
CA ALA A 25 4.17 7.57 14.65
C ALA A 25 5.31 7.79 15.67
N GLY A 26 6.57 7.76 15.23
CA GLY A 26 7.75 8.00 16.06
C GLY A 26 8.09 9.47 16.31
N CYS A 27 7.79 10.36 15.35
CA CYS A 27 8.18 11.78 15.44
C CYS A 27 7.04 12.71 15.90
N VAL A 28 5.77 12.33 15.73
CA VAL A 28 4.62 13.21 16.00
C VAL A 28 3.84 12.75 17.24
N PRO A 29 3.66 13.63 18.25
CA PRO A 29 2.84 13.32 19.42
C PRO A 29 1.38 13.02 19.02
N MET A 30 0.73 12.10 19.74
CA MET A 30 -0.58 11.51 19.41
C MET A 30 -1.65 12.54 19.01
N GLU A 31 -1.63 13.72 19.63
CA GLU A 31 -2.63 14.78 19.46
C GLU A 31 -2.54 15.52 18.10
N LYS A 32 -1.37 15.51 17.44
CA LYS A 32 -1.18 16.17 16.13
C LYS A 32 -1.23 15.21 14.93
N ARG A 33 -1.39 13.91 15.17
CA ARG A 33 -1.57 12.89 14.13
C ARG A 33 -2.76 13.12 13.18
N PRO A 34 -3.91 13.71 13.58
CA PRO A 34 -4.97 14.01 12.60
C PRO A 34 -4.55 15.08 11.59
N MET A 35 -3.68 16.03 11.96
CA MET A 35 -3.21 17.07 11.05
C MET A 35 -2.35 16.51 9.91
N SER A 36 -1.54 15.48 10.18
CA SER A 36 -0.74 14.82 9.13
C SER A 36 -1.60 14.01 8.16
N GLN A 37 -2.74 13.48 8.62
CA GLN A 37 -3.71 12.80 7.75
C GLN A 37 -4.44 13.79 6.83
N LEU A 38 -4.73 15.01 7.31
CA LEU A 38 -5.27 16.07 6.45
C LEU A 38 -4.31 16.45 5.32
N ALA A 39 -3.00 16.51 5.61
CA ALA A 39 -1.98 16.77 4.58
C ALA A 39 -1.88 15.63 3.54
N LEU A 40 -2.09 14.37 3.95
CA LEU A 40 -2.19 13.23 3.02
C LEU A 40 -3.44 13.33 2.13
N ALA A 41 -4.56 13.81 2.67
CA ALA A 41 -5.82 13.98 1.93
C ALA A 41 -5.80 15.14 0.93
N THR A 42 -4.99 16.18 1.15
CA THR A 42 -4.83 17.29 0.19
C THR A 42 -3.96 16.94 -1.01
N GLY A 43 -3.10 15.92 -0.91
CA GLY A 43 -2.24 15.47 -2.00
C GLY A 43 -2.99 15.15 -3.31
N PRO A 44 -4.06 14.34 -3.29
CA PRO A 44 -4.89 14.08 -4.47
C PRO A 44 -5.58 15.34 -5.03
N LEU A 45 -6.01 16.26 -4.17
CA LEU A 45 -6.68 17.50 -4.60
C LEU A 45 -5.71 18.42 -5.36
N ILE A 46 -4.49 18.59 -4.85
CA ILE A 46 -3.43 19.35 -5.53
C ILE A 46 -3.08 18.67 -6.86
N ARG A 47 -2.96 17.35 -6.88
CA ARG A 47 -2.68 16.57 -8.10
C ARG A 47 -3.79 16.69 -9.14
N ALA A 48 -5.05 16.70 -8.70
CA ALA A 48 -6.22 16.87 -9.57
C ALA A 48 -6.27 18.29 -10.16
N ALA A 49 -5.99 19.31 -9.36
CA ALA A 49 -5.91 20.69 -9.82
C ALA A 49 -4.77 20.89 -10.83
N LEU A 50 -3.58 20.34 -10.58
CA LEU A 50 -2.45 20.40 -11.51
C LEU A 50 -2.76 19.75 -12.86
N THR A 51 -3.57 18.70 -12.89
CA THR A 51 -3.97 18.05 -14.15
C THR A 51 -5.00 18.88 -14.94
N LYS A 52 -5.79 19.73 -14.26
CA LYS A 52 -6.77 20.63 -14.91
C LYS A 52 -6.17 21.94 -15.40
N TYR A 53 -5.21 22.51 -14.66
CA TYR A 53 -4.65 23.84 -14.95
C TYR A 53 -3.24 23.79 -15.61
N THR A 54 -2.61 22.61 -15.71
CA THR A 54 -1.25 22.44 -16.23
C THR A 54 -1.12 21.13 -17.01
N THR A 55 -0.04 20.96 -17.78
CA THR A 55 0.28 19.72 -18.50
C THR A 55 0.56 18.56 -17.53
N TRP A 56 -0.05 17.41 -17.78
CA TRP A 56 0.11 16.12 -17.05
C TRP A 56 1.57 15.76 -16.68
N ARG A 57 2.56 16.20 -17.47
CA ARG A 57 3.98 15.94 -17.27
C ARG A 57 4.52 16.45 -15.93
N TRP A 58 3.99 17.56 -15.41
CA TRP A 58 4.44 18.12 -14.14
C TRP A 58 4.18 17.19 -12.95
N CYS A 59 3.11 16.38 -13.00
CA CYS A 59 2.87 15.36 -11.99
C CYS A 59 4.00 14.32 -11.94
N PHE A 60 4.61 14.00 -13.09
CA PHE A 60 5.70 13.05 -13.17
C PHE A 60 7.00 13.62 -12.62
N TRP A 61 7.35 14.86 -12.98
CA TRP A 61 8.56 15.53 -12.49
C TRP A 61 8.57 15.72 -10.98
N ILE A 62 7.44 16.13 -10.39
CA ILE A 62 7.32 16.28 -8.93
C ILE A 62 7.49 14.93 -8.23
N ASN A 63 6.87 13.88 -8.76
CA ASN A 63 6.98 12.54 -8.18
C ASN A 63 8.42 11.99 -8.32
N LEU A 64 9.08 12.24 -9.45
CA LEU A 64 10.46 11.84 -9.68
C LEU A 64 11.44 12.57 -8.76
N LEU A 65 11.25 13.88 -8.55
CA LEU A 65 12.09 14.68 -7.65
C LEU A 65 11.95 14.21 -6.21
N ILE A 66 10.71 14.07 -5.73
CA ILE A 66 10.43 13.63 -4.36
C ILE A 66 10.89 12.18 -4.15
N GLY A 67 10.60 11.30 -5.11
CA GLY A 67 11.03 9.91 -5.08
C GLY A 67 12.55 9.76 -5.12
N GLY A 68 13.23 10.57 -5.94
CA GLY A 68 14.69 10.61 -6.02
C GLY A 68 15.34 11.12 -4.73
N VAL A 69 14.79 12.19 -4.13
CA VAL A 69 15.26 12.70 -2.84
C VAL A 69 15.03 11.67 -1.74
N ALA A 70 13.85 11.03 -1.68
CA ALA A 70 13.56 9.99 -0.70
C ALA A 70 14.49 8.77 -0.86
N ALA A 71 14.72 8.31 -2.10
CA ALA A 71 15.66 7.23 -2.39
C ALA A 71 17.09 7.61 -2.00
N GLY A 72 17.51 8.84 -2.30
CA GLY A 72 18.81 9.37 -1.90
C GLY A 72 18.97 9.45 -0.37
N LEU A 73 17.94 9.90 0.35
CA LEU A 73 17.94 9.95 1.81
C LEU A 73 18.02 8.55 2.42
N ILE A 74 17.25 7.59 1.89
CA ILE A 74 17.28 6.20 2.35
C ILE A 74 18.66 5.59 2.11
N LEU A 75 19.22 5.74 0.91
CA LEU A 75 20.58 5.29 0.60
C LEU A 75 21.59 5.92 1.55
N LEU A 76 21.53 7.24 1.77
CA LEU A 76 22.42 7.96 2.67
C LEU A 76 22.29 7.45 4.11
N THR A 77 21.07 7.24 4.62
CA THR A 77 20.86 6.67 5.95
C THR A 77 21.34 5.23 6.07
N LEU A 78 21.18 4.40 5.03
CA LEU A 78 21.71 3.03 5.00
C LEU A 78 23.24 2.99 4.98
N PHE A 79 23.89 3.95 4.32
CA PHE A 79 25.35 4.10 4.34
C PHE A 79 25.89 4.71 5.64
N LEU A 80 25.09 5.52 6.34
CA LEU A 80 25.43 6.16 7.61
C LEU A 80 25.06 5.33 8.85
N ASP A 81 24.34 4.21 8.69
CA ASP A 81 23.87 3.34 9.79
C ASP A 81 24.97 2.48 10.44
N ASN A 82 26.16 3.05 10.62
CA ASN A 82 27.07 2.69 11.71
C ASN A 82 26.77 3.51 12.99
N MET A 83 25.76 4.38 12.98
CA MET A 83 25.45 5.29 14.09
C MET A 83 23.97 5.29 14.48
N SER A 84 23.39 4.16 14.87
CA SER A 84 22.27 4.22 15.81
C SER A 84 22.07 2.93 16.58
N ASN A 85 22.07 3.07 17.90
CA ASN A 85 21.85 2.05 18.93
C ASN A 85 20.39 1.58 18.95
N LYS A 86 19.86 1.07 17.83
CA LYS A 86 18.64 0.26 17.83
C LYS A 86 19.06 -1.18 18.13
N PRO A 87 18.28 -1.94 18.93
CA PRO A 87 18.53 -3.39 19.05
C PRO A 87 18.63 -3.93 17.64
N PRO A 88 19.62 -4.77 17.33
CA PRO A 88 19.91 -5.14 15.96
C PRO A 88 18.61 -5.66 15.37
N TYR A 89 18.05 -4.94 14.40
CA TYR A 89 17.29 -5.60 13.37
C TYR A 89 18.34 -6.42 12.64
N ALA A 90 18.71 -7.53 13.27
CA ALA A 90 19.51 -8.52 12.65
C ALA A 90 18.78 -8.79 11.35
N MET A 91 19.53 -8.77 10.26
CA MET A 91 19.27 -9.62 9.11
C MET A 91 19.22 -11.09 9.58
N THR A 92 18.40 -11.41 10.57
CA THR A 92 18.12 -12.75 11.07
C THR A 92 17.28 -13.38 9.99
N ALA A 93 17.99 -14.00 9.07
CA ALA A 93 17.58 -15.04 8.13
C ALA A 93 16.17 -14.88 7.53
N PRO A 94 16.00 -14.98 6.19
CA PRO A 94 14.67 -15.00 5.57
C PRO A 94 13.69 -16.01 6.20
N ARG A 95 14.22 -17.03 6.89
CA ARG A 95 13.49 -18.01 7.69
C ARG A 95 12.76 -17.45 8.93
N SER A 96 13.31 -16.46 9.65
CA SER A 96 12.64 -15.90 10.85
C SER A 96 11.48 -14.96 10.49
N LEU A 97 11.58 -14.28 9.35
CA LEU A 97 10.52 -13.45 8.80
C LEU A 97 9.32 -14.30 8.38
N GLN A 98 9.55 -15.46 7.76
CA GLN A 98 8.50 -16.42 7.37
C GLN A 98 7.77 -17.04 8.57
N THR A 99 8.43 -17.19 9.72
CA THR A 99 7.78 -17.72 10.93
C THR A 99 6.89 -16.68 11.61
N LYS A 100 7.22 -15.38 11.48
CA LYS A 100 6.45 -14.28 12.09
C LYS A 100 5.42 -13.64 11.16
N LEU A 101 5.62 -13.72 9.84
CA LEU A 101 4.68 -13.20 8.85
C LEU A 101 3.64 -14.26 8.49
N ASP A 102 2.37 -13.96 8.75
CA ASP A 102 1.26 -14.78 8.28
C ASP A 102 1.05 -14.57 6.76
N LEU A 103 1.93 -15.18 5.97
CA LEU A 103 1.87 -15.14 4.50
C LEU A 103 0.54 -15.68 3.97
N LEU A 104 -0.04 -16.67 4.66
CA LEU A 104 -1.31 -17.25 4.27
C LEU A 104 -2.45 -16.23 4.46
N GLY A 105 -2.51 -15.58 5.62
CA GLY A 105 -3.47 -14.50 5.88
C GLY A 105 -3.32 -13.34 4.89
N VAL A 106 -2.09 -12.92 4.59
CA VAL A 106 -1.81 -11.83 3.63
C VAL A 106 -2.30 -12.18 2.22
N VAL A 107 -2.02 -13.40 1.74
CA VAL A 107 -2.45 -13.84 0.39
C VAL A 107 -3.98 -13.95 0.31
N LEU A 108 -4.62 -14.51 1.34
CA LEU A 108 -6.08 -14.61 1.38
C LEU A 108 -6.76 -13.23 1.41
N PHE A 109 -6.22 -12.31 2.21
CA PHE A 109 -6.75 -10.95 2.31
C PHE A 109 -6.53 -10.14 1.02
N ALA A 110 -5.36 -10.28 0.40
CA ALA A 110 -5.08 -9.69 -0.91
C ALA A 110 -6.02 -10.23 -1.99
N GLY A 111 -6.24 -11.55 -2.03
CA GLY A 111 -7.17 -12.21 -2.94
C GLY A 111 -8.62 -11.71 -2.76
N CYS A 112 -9.10 -11.65 -1.52
CA CYS A 112 -10.41 -11.09 -1.19
C CYS A 112 -10.56 -9.64 -1.69
N THR A 113 -9.56 -8.80 -1.43
CA THR A 113 -9.58 -7.39 -1.85
C THR A 113 -9.60 -7.25 -3.37
N ILE A 114 -8.81 -8.06 -4.10
CA ILE A 114 -8.79 -8.07 -5.56
C ILE A 114 -10.16 -8.50 -6.11
N GLN A 115 -10.76 -9.57 -5.58
CA GLN A 115 -12.07 -10.07 -6.00
C GLN A 115 -13.17 -9.03 -5.77
N LEU A 116 -13.16 -8.37 -4.61
CA LEU A 116 -14.11 -7.33 -4.25
C LEU A 116 -13.97 -6.09 -5.16
N LEU A 117 -12.74 -5.63 -5.41
CA LEU A 117 -12.48 -4.51 -6.31
C LEU A 117 -12.88 -4.86 -7.75
N PHE A 118 -12.63 -6.08 -8.21
CA PHE A 118 -13.10 -6.54 -9.52
C PHE A 118 -14.64 -6.52 -9.58
N ALA A 119 -15.33 -7.05 -8.56
CA ALA A 119 -16.79 -7.05 -8.53
C ALA A 119 -17.36 -5.63 -8.64
N LEU A 120 -16.79 -4.67 -7.92
CA LEU A 120 -17.17 -3.25 -7.96
C LEU A 120 -16.83 -2.57 -9.29
N GLN A 121 -15.69 -2.90 -9.88
CA GLN A 121 -15.23 -2.33 -11.15
C GLN A 121 -16.09 -2.80 -12.33
N TYR A 122 -16.50 -4.07 -12.32
CA TYR A 122 -17.31 -4.69 -13.37
C TYR A 122 -18.82 -4.51 -13.15
N GLY A 123 -19.25 -4.34 -11.90
CA GLY A 123 -20.63 -4.03 -11.53
C GLY A 123 -21.05 -2.70 -12.15
N ASN A 124 -22.10 -2.73 -12.97
CA ASN A 124 -22.66 -1.60 -13.72
C ASN A 124 -21.86 -1.12 -14.95
N ASN A 125 -20.58 -1.46 -15.08
CA ASN A 125 -19.79 -1.00 -16.23
C ASN A 125 -19.87 -1.98 -17.41
N GLN A 126 -19.66 -3.28 -17.15
CA GLN A 126 -19.65 -4.32 -18.19
C GLN A 126 -20.70 -5.40 -17.95
N PHE A 127 -21.04 -5.67 -16.69
CA PHE A 127 -22.08 -6.62 -16.31
C PHE A 127 -23.12 -5.92 -15.43
N ALA A 128 -24.40 -6.17 -15.70
CA ALA A 128 -25.45 -5.75 -14.78
C ALA A 128 -25.23 -6.40 -13.41
N TRP A 129 -25.58 -5.71 -12.33
CA TRP A 129 -25.48 -6.26 -10.97
C TRP A 129 -26.22 -7.58 -10.78
N ASN A 130 -27.23 -7.82 -11.61
CA ASN A 130 -28.03 -9.05 -11.62
C ASN A 130 -27.38 -10.21 -12.39
N SER A 131 -26.21 -9.99 -13.00
CA SER A 131 -25.48 -11.05 -13.70
C SER A 131 -24.86 -12.03 -12.70
N SER A 132 -24.94 -13.32 -13.03
CA SER A 132 -24.34 -14.42 -12.26
C SER A 132 -22.84 -14.19 -11.97
N THR A 133 -22.13 -13.52 -12.88
CA THR A 133 -20.73 -13.12 -12.68
C THR A 133 -20.55 -12.13 -11.53
N ALA A 134 -21.35 -11.06 -11.45
CA ALA A 134 -21.19 -10.05 -10.39
C ALA A 134 -21.48 -10.65 -8.99
N ILE A 135 -22.54 -11.46 -8.91
CA ILE A 135 -22.96 -12.11 -7.67
C ILE A 135 -21.93 -13.16 -7.23
N SER A 136 -21.40 -13.97 -8.16
CA SER A 136 -20.39 -14.99 -7.83
C SER A 136 -19.08 -14.38 -7.34
N LEU A 137 -18.63 -13.27 -7.91
CA LEU A 137 -17.44 -12.54 -7.42
C LEU A 137 -17.65 -11.96 -6.01
N LEU A 138 -18.84 -11.43 -5.70
CA LEU A 138 -19.16 -10.93 -4.35
C LEU A 138 -19.23 -12.07 -3.33
N CYS A 139 -19.87 -13.19 -3.69
CA CYS A 139 -19.92 -14.37 -2.82
C CYS A 139 -18.52 -14.96 -2.59
N SER A 140 -17.68 -15.05 -3.64
CA SER A 140 -16.32 -15.58 -3.50
C SER A 140 -15.46 -14.68 -2.61
N ALA A 141 -15.60 -13.35 -2.72
CA ALA A 141 -14.90 -12.40 -1.86
C ALA A 141 -15.35 -12.53 -0.38
N GLY A 142 -16.66 -12.69 -0.14
CA GLY A 142 -17.18 -12.94 1.21
C GLY A 142 -16.66 -14.25 1.81
N MET A 143 -16.54 -15.30 0.98
CA MET A 143 -16.05 -16.60 1.42
C MET A 143 -14.54 -16.58 1.73
N THR A 144 -13.71 -15.95 0.89
CA THR A 144 -12.28 -15.78 1.17
C THR A 144 -12.03 -14.88 2.38
N PHE A 145 -12.86 -13.85 2.60
CA PHE A 145 -12.80 -13.05 3.82
C PHE A 145 -13.10 -13.86 5.08
N ARG A 146 -14.17 -14.67 5.06
CA ARG A 146 -14.51 -15.56 6.19
C ARG A 146 -13.39 -16.55 6.48
N LEU A 147 -12.81 -17.14 5.45
CA LEU A 147 -11.66 -18.05 5.58
C LEU A 147 -10.43 -17.33 6.17
N ALA A 148 -10.16 -16.09 5.75
CA ALA A 148 -9.08 -15.28 6.32
C ALA A 148 -9.33 -14.98 7.81
N CYS A 149 -10.55 -14.59 8.19
CA CYS A 149 -10.90 -14.34 9.59
C CYS A 149 -10.80 -15.60 10.46
N VAL A 150 -11.25 -16.75 9.96
CA VAL A 150 -11.14 -18.02 10.69
C VAL A 150 -9.69 -18.45 10.83
N GLY A 151 -8.88 -18.32 9.77
CA GLY A 151 -7.45 -18.62 9.81
C GLY A 151 -6.67 -17.73 10.79
N LEU A 152 -7.07 -16.46 10.93
CA LEU A 152 -6.51 -15.53 11.91
C LEU A 152 -6.99 -15.81 13.34
N ALA A 153 -8.22 -16.30 13.52
CA ALA A 153 -8.78 -16.63 14.84
C ALA A 153 -8.20 -17.92 15.45
N GLN A 154 -7.52 -18.76 14.64
CA GLN A 154 -6.90 -20.01 15.10
C GLN A 154 -5.39 -19.91 15.38
N ARG A 155 -4.78 -18.73 15.19
CA ARG A 155 -3.38 -18.44 15.54
C ARG A 155 -3.30 -17.54 16.77
#